data_AF-A0A931QZQ1-F1
#
_entry.id   AF-A0A931QZQ1-F1
#
_cell.length_a   1.000
_cell.length_b   1.000
_cell.length_c   1.000
_cell.angle_alpha   90.00
_cell.angle_beta   90.00
_cell.angle_gamma   90.00
#
_symmetry.space_group_name_H-M   'P 1'
#
loop_
_entity.id
_entity.type
_entity.pdbx_description
1 polymer ?
#
loop_
_entity_poly.entity_id
_entity_poly.type
_entity_poly.pdbx_seq_one_letter_code
_entity_poly.pdbx_strand_id
1 'polypeptide(L)' 'VFLNGEAKAYPVRILTWHELVNDRVGGRAILVSW' A
#
# COMPACT_ATOMS: atom_id res chain seq x y z
N VAL A 1 4.00 -5.17 -0.52
CA VAL A 1 4.37 -4.97 0.90
C VAL A 1 4.03 -6.21 1.69
N PHE A 2 4.88 -6.62 2.64
CA PHE A 2 4.60 -7.71 3.57
C PHE A 2 4.90 -7.24 5.00
N LEU A 3 3.89 -7.18 5.85
CA LEU A 3 3.98 -6.66 7.23
C LEU A 3 3.14 -7.52 8.16
N ASN A 4 3.72 -7.93 9.30
CA ASN A 4 3.06 -8.73 10.36
C ASN A 4 2.26 -9.94 9.82
N GLY A 5 2.80 -10.65 8.83
CA GLY A 5 2.14 -11.82 8.25
C GLY A 5 1.10 -11.51 7.15
N GLU A 6 0.82 -10.25 6.86
CA GLU A 6 -0.10 -9.83 5.79
C GLU A 6 0.67 -9.32 4.57
N ALA A 7 0.33 -9.85 3.38
CA ALA A 7 0.88 -9.42 2.10
C ALA A 7 -0.16 -8.66 1.27
N LYS A 8 0.21 -7.49 0.75
CA LYS A 8 -0.59 -6.69 -0.19
C LYS A 8 0.26 -6.16 -1.33
N ALA A 9 -0.33 -6.04 -2.52
CA ALA A 9 0.30 -5.48 -3.70
C ALA A 9 -0.49 -4.27 -4.21
N TYR A 10 0.22 -3.28 -4.74
CA TYR A 10 -0.36 -2.05 -5.28
C TYR A 10 0.05 -1.92 -6.74
N PRO A 11 -0.88 -2.09 -7.70
CA PRO A 11 -0.56 -1.96 -9.11
C PRO A 11 -0.05 -0.55 -9.45
N VAL A 12 1.12 -0.46 -10.07
CA VAL A 12 1.72 0.83 -10.47
C VAL A 12 0.76 1.65 -11.31
N ARG A 13 0.03 1.02 -12.23
CA ARG A 13 -0.98 1.69 -13.05
C ARG A 13 -2.02 2.44 -12.21
N ILE A 14 -2.43 1.92 -11.05
CA ILE A 14 -3.38 2.60 -10.16
C ILE A 14 -2.69 3.72 -9.40
N LEU A 15 -1.47 3.47 -8.90
CA LEU A 15 -0.67 4.48 -8.18
C LEU A 15 -0.28 5.67 -9.06
N THR A 16 -0.12 5.50 -10.37
CA THR A 16 0.09 6.63 -11.28
C THR A 16 -1.11 7.56 -11.37
N TRP A 17 -2.34 7.07 -11.14
CA TRP A 17 -3.54 7.92 -11.07
C TRP A 17 -3.86 8.38 -9.64
N HIS A 18 -3.50 7.57 -8.65
CA HIS A 18 -3.75 7.79 -7.23
C HIS A 18 -2.41 7.70 -6.50
N GLU A 19 -1.61 8.76 -6.66
CA GLU A 19 -0.21 8.87 -6.24
C GLU A 19 0.03 8.60 -4.75
N LEU A 20 -1.03 8.69 -3.95
CA LEU A 20 -0.99 8.50 -2.50
C LEU A 20 -2.14 7.59 -2.05
N VAL A 21 -1.80 6.47 -1.41
CA VAL A 21 -2.77 5.53 -0.83
C VAL A 21 -2.49 5.36 0.66
N ASN A 22 -3.44 5.79 1.49
CA ASN A 22 -3.45 5.50 2.92
C ASN A 22 -4.07 4.11 3.13
N ASP A 23 -3.31 3.19 3.72
CA ASP A 23 -3.77 1.82 3.97
C ASP A 23 -3.35 1.33 5.38
N ARG A 24 -3.93 0.21 5.80
CA ARG A 24 -3.46 -0.58 6.93
C ARG A 24 -3.09 -1.97 6.45
N VAL A 25 -1.87 -2.38 6.75
CA VAL A 25 -1.35 -3.73 6.45
C VAL A 25 -0.74 -4.31 7.70
N GLY A 26 -1.17 -5.51 8.10
CA GLY A 26 -0.72 -6.13 9.33
C GLY A 26 -1.04 -5.29 10.58
N GLY A 27 -2.14 -4.54 10.55
CA GLY A 27 -2.55 -3.62 11.64
C GLY A 27 -1.76 -2.31 11.72
N ARG A 28 -0.75 -2.09 10.87
CA ARG A 28 0.05 -0.87 10.84
C ARG A 28 -0.47 0.09 9.77
N ALA A 29 -0.71 1.35 10.14
CA ALA A 29 -1.01 2.41 9.18
C ALA A 29 0.22 2.73 8.32
N ILE A 30 0.02 2.80 7.02
CA ILE A 30 1.06 3.11 6.03
C ILE A 30 0.53 4.09 4.98
N LEU A 31 1.46 4.81 4.36
CA LEU A 31 1.25 5.59 3.15
C LEU A 31 2.07 4.95 2.03
N VAL A 32 1.41 4.62 0.93
CA VAL A 32 2.07 4.15 -0.29
C VAL A 32 2.13 5.31 -1.27
N SER A 33 3.34 5.62 -1.73
CA SER A 33 3.61 6.61 -2.76
C SER A 33 4.38 5.97 -3.91
N TRP A 34 4.21 6.51 -5.12
CA TRP A 34 5.03 6.22 -6.29
C TRP A 34 6.04 7.33 -6.52
#